data_AF-A0A800D616-F1
#
_entry.id   AF-A0A800D616-F1
#
_cell.length_a   1.000
_cell.length_b   1.000
_cell.length_c   1.000
_cell.angle_alpha   90.00
_cell.angle_beta   90.00
_cell.angle_gamma   90.00
#
_symmetry.space_group_name_H-M   'P 1'
#
loop_
_entity.id
_entity.type
_entity.pdbx_description
1 polymer ?
#
loop_
_entity_poly.entity_id
_entity_poly.type
_entity_poly.pdbx_seq_one_letter_code
_entity_poly.pdbx_strand_id
1 'polypeptide(L)'
;MGRVTIKDIAERAGVSKTAVSFAFNDPSRLSKATVENAVDRATVDGFVVIGLGAQDPVVELLQRRDIPFVLVDSEPPGRLGAITEPKTLLGFRASNLAEVRLEKGQATAQLLLADGQNRWVDPQPLPSVAVADRVVELAVPFELIGDVEAGDTLNVIAVVSQAERDLATVPATGPAQVIVPELGAVTVLQEVQDPEGDDHGPGSYTYPTDPVFEPQVYDLESFTVGVDDKNVVFRFQLFGPIHNPWGSPINLSVQTFDVYIDVDPGAGTGRRLLLPGRNAALEEGNGWEYAVWVEGWQQELWSNTSAGLSTGDEAGQLFQVKASYKTVVDPDRRMVTVRVPKSVFGEDVDPSKWGYVAAVLSQEGFPAPGVWRVREVEATAKQWRMGGAPPDTNHTRIVDLAWPAGATPTQEEILSTYPPSQEKDMDALGPNDFAQVPPLTAGRS
;
A
#
# COMPACT_ATOMS: atom_id res chain seq x y z
N MET A 1 16.46 -25.18 24.65
CA MET A 1 16.00 -25.73 23.36
C MET A 1 16.60 -27.11 23.16
N GLY A 2 15.79 -28.12 22.79
CA GLY A 2 16.29 -29.44 22.40
C GLY A 2 17.09 -29.35 21.09
N ARG A 3 18.05 -30.26 20.89
CA ARG A 3 18.87 -30.30 19.68
C ARG A 3 17.99 -30.71 18.49
N VAL A 4 17.90 -29.86 17.48
CA VAL A 4 17.14 -30.13 16.23
C VAL A 4 17.76 -31.33 15.51
N THR A 5 16.93 -32.30 15.11
CA THR A 5 17.35 -33.51 14.40
C THR A 5 17.04 -33.44 12.90
N ILE A 6 17.68 -34.28 12.09
CA ILE A 6 17.38 -34.43 10.65
C ILE A 6 15.90 -34.79 10.42
N LYS A 7 15.27 -35.52 11.36
CA LYS A 7 13.84 -35.85 11.28
C LYS A 7 12.99 -34.57 11.36
N ASP A 8 13.31 -33.69 12.30
CA ASP A 8 12.55 -32.47 12.53
C ASP A 8 12.66 -31.52 11.34
N ILE A 9 13.84 -31.46 10.71
CA ILE A 9 14.08 -30.67 9.50
C ILE A 9 13.26 -31.23 8.33
N ALA A 10 13.29 -32.55 8.13
CA ALA A 10 12.58 -33.22 7.03
C ALA A 10 11.06 -33.01 7.13
N GLU A 11 10.51 -33.11 8.35
CA GLU A 11 9.08 -32.91 8.61
C GLU A 11 8.65 -31.47 8.35
N ARG A 12 9.42 -30.48 8.84
CA ARG A 12 9.15 -29.05 8.61
C ARG A 12 9.26 -28.65 7.14
N ALA A 13 10.26 -29.16 6.43
CA ALA A 13 10.47 -28.87 5.01
C ALA A 13 9.59 -29.73 4.07
N GLY A 14 8.82 -30.68 4.61
CA GLY A 14 7.96 -31.56 3.81
C GLY A 14 8.73 -32.47 2.84
N VAL A 15 9.97 -32.84 3.17
CA VAL A 15 10.87 -33.68 2.35
C VAL A 15 11.29 -34.95 3.09
N SER A 16 11.98 -35.87 2.41
CA SER A 16 12.52 -37.08 3.06
C SER A 16 13.78 -36.76 3.89
N LYS A 17 14.06 -37.57 4.93
CA LYS A 17 15.35 -37.51 5.65
C LYS A 17 16.55 -37.69 4.73
N THR A 18 16.39 -38.48 3.68
CA THR A 18 17.41 -38.69 2.64
C THR A 18 17.68 -37.40 1.87
N ALA A 19 16.63 -36.64 1.52
CA ALA A 19 16.79 -35.33 0.88
C ALA A 19 17.55 -34.35 1.79
N VAL A 20 17.22 -34.31 3.10
CA VAL A 20 17.98 -33.50 4.06
C VAL A 20 19.45 -33.95 4.13
N SER A 21 19.71 -35.26 4.14
CA SER A 21 21.07 -35.80 4.11
C SER A 21 21.84 -35.41 2.84
N PHE A 22 21.19 -35.46 1.67
CA PHE A 22 21.79 -35.00 0.42
C PHE A 22 22.05 -33.50 0.43
N ALA A 23 21.13 -32.69 0.96
CA ALA A 23 21.34 -31.25 1.09
C ALA A 23 22.62 -30.91 1.90
N PHE A 24 22.97 -31.71 2.91
CA PHE A 24 24.18 -31.49 3.71
C PHE A 24 25.46 -32.07 3.12
N ASN A 25 25.38 -33.22 2.44
CA ASN A 25 26.57 -33.99 2.06
C ASN A 25 26.86 -34.00 0.56
N ASP A 26 25.82 -33.93 -0.28
CA ASP A 26 25.94 -33.98 -1.73
C ASP A 26 24.69 -33.36 -2.40
N PRO A 27 24.61 -32.02 -2.47
CA PRO A 27 23.44 -31.31 -2.99
C PRO A 27 23.12 -31.65 -4.45
N SER A 28 24.11 -32.11 -5.23
CA SER A 28 23.94 -32.50 -6.64
C SER A 28 22.95 -33.65 -6.83
N ARG A 29 22.68 -34.41 -5.77
CA ARG A 29 21.75 -35.55 -5.77
C ARG A 29 20.30 -35.15 -5.47
N LEU A 30 20.03 -33.88 -5.23
CA LEU A 30 18.67 -33.37 -5.06
C LEU A 30 18.03 -33.08 -6.42
N SER A 31 16.83 -33.57 -6.63
CA SER A 31 16.05 -33.19 -7.80
C SER A 31 15.57 -31.74 -7.68
N LYS A 32 15.53 -31.03 -8.80
CA LYS A 32 15.02 -29.65 -8.88
C LYS A 32 13.64 -29.49 -8.23
N ALA A 33 12.70 -30.39 -8.56
CA ALA A 33 11.35 -30.39 -8.00
C ALA A 33 11.31 -30.57 -6.46
N THR A 34 12.29 -31.28 -5.88
CA THR A 34 12.40 -31.41 -4.41
C THR A 34 12.85 -30.10 -3.77
N VAL A 35 13.76 -29.35 -4.41
CA VAL A 35 14.24 -28.07 -3.91
C VAL A 35 13.14 -27.01 -4.04
N GLU A 36 12.48 -26.93 -5.19
CA GLU A 36 11.36 -26.01 -5.42
C GLU A 36 10.23 -26.23 -4.40
N ASN A 37 9.82 -27.48 -4.16
CA ASN A 37 8.77 -27.79 -3.19
C ASN A 37 9.19 -27.49 -1.73
N ALA A 38 10.48 -27.65 -1.41
CA ALA A 38 11.00 -27.31 -0.09
C ALA A 38 11.02 -25.79 0.15
N VAL A 39 11.44 -25.01 -0.86
CA VAL A 39 11.37 -23.54 -0.83
C VAL A 39 9.93 -23.06 -0.77
N ASP A 40 9.05 -23.68 -1.57
CA ASP A 40 7.64 -23.30 -1.66
C ASP A 40 6.89 -23.43 -0.32
N ARG A 41 7.29 -24.41 0.49
CA ARG A 41 6.69 -24.73 1.80
C ARG A 41 7.38 -24.05 2.98
N ALA A 42 8.55 -23.44 2.76
CA ALA A 42 9.30 -22.84 3.84
C ALA A 42 8.58 -21.56 4.33
N THR A 43 8.25 -21.55 5.62
CA THR A 43 7.77 -20.37 6.34
C THR A 43 8.94 -19.71 7.06
N VAL A 44 9.78 -19.00 6.32
CA VAL A 44 10.97 -18.31 6.83
C VAL A 44 10.97 -16.86 6.39
N ASP A 45 11.53 -15.98 7.22
CA ASP A 45 11.70 -14.56 6.91
C ASP A 45 12.82 -14.30 5.88
N GLY A 46 13.64 -15.32 5.59
CA GLY A 46 14.65 -15.25 4.54
C GLY A 46 15.51 -16.51 4.38
N PHE A 47 16.31 -16.54 3.31
CA PHE A 47 17.18 -17.66 2.95
C PHE A 47 18.66 -17.28 2.94
N VAL A 48 19.53 -18.24 3.26
CA VAL A 48 20.97 -18.17 2.95
C VAL A 48 21.26 -19.22 1.90
N VAL A 49 21.64 -18.78 0.71
CA VAL A 49 21.85 -19.61 -0.48
C VAL A 49 23.35 -19.73 -0.70
N ILE A 50 23.88 -20.94 -0.62
CA ILE A 50 25.33 -21.18 -0.71
C ILE A 50 25.64 -21.95 -2.00
N GLY A 51 26.56 -21.43 -2.81
CA GLY A 51 27.08 -22.12 -4.01
C GLY A 51 26.12 -22.19 -5.20
N LEU A 52 25.00 -21.46 -5.18
CA LEU A 52 24.13 -21.28 -6.34
C LEU A 52 24.36 -19.91 -6.98
N GLY A 53 24.52 -19.89 -8.31
CA GLY A 53 24.64 -18.66 -9.10
C GLY A 53 23.33 -17.87 -9.14
N ALA A 54 23.41 -16.58 -9.48
CA ALA A 54 22.23 -15.71 -9.58
C ALA A 54 21.18 -16.16 -10.62
N GLN A 55 21.57 -17.04 -11.56
CA GLN A 55 20.71 -17.63 -12.60
C GLN A 55 20.14 -18.99 -12.21
N ASP A 56 20.44 -19.48 -11.00
CA ASP A 56 19.90 -20.77 -10.57
C ASP A 56 18.37 -20.65 -10.43
N PRO A 57 17.58 -21.58 -10.97
CA PRO A 57 16.12 -21.53 -10.89
C PRO A 57 15.59 -21.45 -9.45
N VAL A 58 16.34 -21.94 -8.46
CA VAL A 58 15.99 -21.80 -7.05
C VAL A 58 16.13 -20.34 -6.60
N VAL A 59 17.17 -19.64 -7.06
CA VAL A 59 17.36 -18.20 -6.83
C VAL A 59 16.28 -17.40 -7.55
N GLU A 60 15.91 -17.77 -8.78
CA GLU A 60 14.77 -17.17 -9.48
C GLU A 60 13.44 -17.36 -8.73
N LEU A 61 13.21 -18.55 -8.16
CA LEU A 61 12.01 -18.84 -7.37
C LEU A 61 11.95 -17.96 -6.11
N LEU A 62 13.07 -17.82 -5.40
CA LEU A 62 13.17 -16.94 -4.22
C LEU A 62 12.90 -15.48 -4.58
N GLN A 63 13.44 -15.01 -5.71
CA GLN A 63 13.18 -13.67 -6.24
C GLN A 63 11.71 -13.46 -6.60
N ARG A 64 11.08 -14.41 -7.31
CA ARG A 64 9.65 -14.31 -7.70
C ARG A 64 8.69 -14.25 -6.52
N ARG A 65 9.11 -14.79 -5.37
CA ARG A 65 8.31 -14.79 -4.14
C ARG A 65 8.59 -13.60 -3.24
N ASP A 66 9.50 -12.71 -3.64
CA ASP A 66 9.94 -11.55 -2.85
C ASP A 66 10.42 -11.95 -1.42
N ILE A 67 11.04 -13.13 -1.29
CA ILE A 67 11.58 -13.60 -0.01
C ILE A 67 13.02 -13.11 0.11
N PRO A 68 13.40 -12.41 1.20
CA PRO A 68 14.78 -11.97 1.41
C PRO A 68 15.78 -13.14 1.33
N PHE A 69 16.89 -12.98 0.63
CA PHE A 69 17.95 -13.99 0.63
C PHE A 69 19.36 -13.41 0.49
N VAL A 70 20.35 -14.14 1.01
CA VAL A 70 21.77 -13.85 0.86
C VAL A 70 22.42 -14.93 0.02
N LEU A 71 23.14 -14.53 -1.03
CA LEU A 71 24.00 -15.40 -1.81
C LEU A 71 25.39 -15.47 -1.17
N VAL A 72 25.88 -16.68 -0.92
CA VAL A 72 27.23 -16.97 -0.40
C VAL A 72 27.97 -17.80 -1.42
N ASP A 73 29.19 -17.39 -1.76
CA ASP A 73 30.05 -18.07 -2.74
C ASP A 73 29.45 -18.12 -4.16
N SER A 74 28.82 -17.02 -4.59
CA SER A 74 28.34 -16.85 -5.97
C SER A 74 28.44 -15.41 -6.45
N GLU A 75 28.39 -15.23 -7.77
CA GLU A 75 28.40 -13.91 -8.38
C GLU A 75 27.08 -13.16 -8.11
N PRO A 76 27.13 -11.96 -7.50
CA PRO A 76 25.92 -11.20 -7.19
C PRO A 76 25.31 -10.58 -8.47
N PRO A 77 23.96 -10.51 -8.58
CA PRO A 77 23.31 -9.81 -9.68
C PRO A 77 23.49 -8.28 -9.56
N GLY A 78 23.40 -7.57 -10.68
CA GLY A 78 23.37 -6.10 -10.68
C GLY A 78 24.75 -5.48 -10.48
N ARG A 79 25.66 -5.71 -11.44
CA ARG A 79 26.93 -4.98 -11.55
C ARG A 79 26.85 -3.97 -12.68
N LEU A 80 27.28 -2.75 -12.40
CA LEU A 80 27.41 -1.68 -13.39
C LEU A 80 28.79 -1.06 -13.24
N GLY A 81 29.40 -0.66 -14.35
CA GLY A 81 30.71 -0.05 -14.30
C GLY A 81 31.54 -0.28 -15.54
N ALA A 82 32.69 0.37 -15.55
CA ALA A 82 33.67 0.28 -16.62
C ALA A 82 34.35 -1.10 -16.69
N ILE A 83 35.22 -1.29 -17.69
CA ILE A 83 35.70 -2.61 -18.12
C ILE A 83 36.49 -3.35 -17.02
N THR A 84 37.17 -2.65 -16.11
CA THR A 84 37.98 -3.32 -15.06
C THR A 84 37.15 -3.85 -13.90
N GLU A 85 37.47 -5.06 -13.44
CA GLU A 85 36.89 -5.66 -12.25
C GLU A 85 37.64 -5.24 -10.95
N PRO A 86 36.94 -5.20 -9.78
CA PRO A 86 35.52 -5.50 -9.61
C PRO A 86 34.63 -4.32 -10.03
N LYS A 87 33.60 -4.59 -10.84
CA LYS A 87 32.54 -3.62 -11.14
C LYS A 87 31.74 -3.24 -9.89
N THR A 88 31.14 -2.05 -9.91
CA THR A 88 30.30 -1.57 -8.82
C THR A 88 29.06 -2.44 -8.64
N LEU A 89 28.85 -2.92 -7.41
CA LEU A 89 27.63 -3.62 -7.00
C LEU A 89 26.52 -2.60 -6.75
N LEU A 90 25.36 -2.78 -7.40
CA LEU A 90 24.24 -1.84 -7.28
C LEU A 90 23.39 -2.05 -6.01
N GLY A 91 23.37 -3.28 -5.49
CA GLY A 91 22.51 -3.66 -4.36
C GLY A 91 21.05 -3.95 -4.73
N PHE A 92 20.69 -3.90 -6.03
CA PHE A 92 19.39 -4.29 -6.56
C PHE A 92 19.52 -4.76 -8.02
N ARG A 93 18.48 -5.42 -8.54
CA ARG A 93 18.40 -5.80 -9.96
C ARG A 93 17.89 -4.60 -10.76
N ALA A 94 18.77 -3.97 -11.52
CA ALA A 94 18.39 -2.92 -12.44
C ALA A 94 17.78 -3.52 -13.73
N SER A 95 16.63 -2.99 -14.16
CA SER A 95 15.97 -3.34 -15.43
C SER A 95 16.43 -2.48 -16.60
N ASN A 96 16.84 -1.24 -16.30
CA ASN A 96 17.22 -0.22 -17.27
C ASN A 96 18.55 0.43 -16.86
N LEU A 97 19.34 0.83 -17.84
CA LEU A 97 20.53 1.68 -17.68
C LEU A 97 20.37 2.91 -18.57
N ALA A 98 20.27 4.08 -17.95
CA ALA A 98 20.44 5.33 -18.68
C ALA A 98 21.93 5.71 -18.67
N GLU A 99 22.63 5.43 -19.76
CA GLU A 99 24.06 5.71 -19.92
C GLU A 99 24.24 7.13 -20.48
N VAL A 100 25.02 7.96 -19.77
CA VAL A 100 25.47 9.26 -20.25
C VAL A 100 26.97 9.20 -20.53
N ARG A 101 27.37 9.55 -21.76
CA ARG A 101 28.78 9.67 -22.15
C ARG A 101 29.15 11.13 -22.31
N LEU A 102 30.23 11.53 -21.62
CA LEU A 102 30.79 12.88 -21.70
C LEU A 102 32.08 12.84 -22.50
N GLU A 103 32.08 13.45 -23.68
CA GLU A 103 33.26 13.55 -24.54
C GLU A 103 33.49 15.00 -24.95
N LYS A 104 34.67 15.54 -24.63
CA LYS A 104 35.08 16.92 -24.99
C LYS A 104 34.05 18.00 -24.62
N GLY A 105 33.34 17.81 -23.50
CA GLY A 105 32.30 18.74 -23.02
C GLY A 105 30.93 18.59 -23.68
N GLN A 106 30.74 17.58 -24.54
CA GLN A 106 29.43 17.20 -25.07
C GLN A 106 28.90 15.97 -24.33
N ALA A 107 27.59 15.93 -24.10
CA ALA A 107 26.90 14.79 -23.52
C ALA A 107 26.09 14.07 -24.60
N THR A 108 26.18 12.74 -24.64
CA THR A 108 25.23 11.88 -25.33
C THR A 108 24.62 10.93 -24.33
N ALA A 109 23.37 10.54 -24.55
CA ALA A 109 22.66 9.64 -23.66
C ALA A 109 21.90 8.56 -24.42
N GLN A 110 21.82 7.38 -23.81
CA GLN A 110 21.05 6.25 -24.32
C GLN A 110 20.47 5.43 -23.17
N LEU A 111 19.30 4.84 -23.39
CA LEU A 111 18.69 3.87 -22.50
C LEU A 111 19.02 2.47 -23.01
N LEU A 112 19.44 1.58 -22.11
CA LEU A 112 19.67 0.17 -22.40
C LEU A 112 18.83 -0.70 -21.46
N LEU A 113 18.43 -1.86 -21.94
CA LEU A 113 17.69 -2.85 -21.16
C LEU A 113 18.63 -3.92 -20.59
N ALA A 114 18.34 -4.38 -19.39
CA ALA A 114 19.03 -5.54 -18.83
C ALA A 114 18.50 -6.82 -19.48
N ASP A 115 19.39 -7.63 -20.05
CA ASP A 115 19.01 -8.94 -20.64
C ASP A 115 18.90 -10.07 -19.61
N GLY A 116 19.05 -9.74 -18.32
CA GLY A 116 19.09 -10.69 -17.22
C GLY A 116 20.43 -11.40 -17.02
N GLN A 117 21.40 -11.25 -17.92
CA GLN A 117 22.71 -11.93 -17.91
C GLN A 117 23.86 -10.96 -17.56
N ASN A 118 23.55 -9.93 -16.76
CA ASN A 118 24.46 -8.82 -16.45
C ASN A 118 25.01 -8.11 -17.71
N ARG A 119 24.23 -8.08 -18.81
CA ARG A 119 24.53 -7.29 -19.99
C ARG A 119 23.43 -6.28 -20.26
N TRP A 120 23.84 -5.21 -20.94
CA TRP A 120 22.99 -4.11 -21.37
C TRP A 120 22.81 -4.21 -22.88
N VAL A 121 21.56 -4.26 -23.32
CA VAL A 121 21.18 -4.49 -24.72
C VAL A 121 20.18 -3.43 -25.18
N ASP A 122 19.81 -3.48 -26.47
CA ASP A 122 18.76 -2.66 -27.09
C ASP A 122 18.90 -1.15 -26.84
N PRO A 123 20.03 -0.52 -27.24
CA PRO A 123 20.26 0.89 -27.00
C PRO A 123 19.22 1.77 -27.73
N GLN A 124 18.51 2.59 -26.95
CA GLN A 124 17.59 3.59 -27.44
C GLN A 124 18.13 5.00 -27.14
N PRO A 125 18.21 5.92 -28.11
CA PRO A 125 18.70 7.28 -27.84
C PRO A 125 17.83 8.02 -26.82
N LEU A 126 18.46 8.70 -25.86
CA LEU A 126 17.79 9.64 -24.96
C LEU A 126 18.08 11.07 -25.43
N PRO A 127 17.09 11.82 -25.93
CA PRO A 127 17.34 13.13 -26.54
C PRO A 127 17.59 14.24 -25.50
N SER A 128 17.14 14.03 -24.26
CA SER A 128 17.14 15.06 -23.21
C SER A 128 18.30 14.85 -22.25
N VAL A 129 19.50 15.23 -22.69
CA VAL A 129 20.70 15.30 -21.84
C VAL A 129 21.39 16.64 -22.03
N ALA A 130 21.80 17.26 -20.92
CA ALA A 130 22.55 18.49 -20.92
C ALA A 130 23.71 18.42 -19.92
N VAL A 131 24.78 19.14 -20.24
CA VAL A 131 25.92 19.32 -19.33
C VAL A 131 26.25 20.79 -19.25
N ALA A 132 26.34 21.30 -18.02
CA ALA A 132 26.75 22.66 -17.73
C ALA A 132 27.66 22.65 -16.50
N ASP A 133 28.86 23.19 -16.64
CA ASP A 133 29.90 23.21 -15.59
C ASP A 133 30.16 21.82 -14.97
N ARG A 134 29.58 21.57 -13.78
CA ARG A 134 29.73 20.34 -13.00
C ARG A 134 28.40 19.58 -12.83
N VAL A 135 27.40 19.94 -13.61
CA VAL A 135 26.05 19.39 -13.55
C VAL A 135 25.76 18.65 -14.84
N VAL A 136 25.25 17.42 -14.71
CA VAL A 136 24.65 16.65 -15.80
C VAL A 136 23.17 16.55 -15.48
N GLU A 137 22.34 16.98 -16.42
CA GLU A 137 20.89 16.79 -16.37
C GLU A 137 20.49 15.77 -17.41
N LEU A 138 19.59 14.88 -17.03
CA LEU A 138 19.07 13.80 -17.86
C LEU A 138 17.57 13.67 -17.61
N ALA A 139 16.78 13.56 -18.68
CA ALA A 139 15.39 13.16 -18.59
C ALA A 139 15.18 11.83 -19.29
N VAL A 140 14.53 10.89 -18.59
CA VAL A 140 14.14 9.58 -19.12
C VAL A 140 12.61 9.53 -19.15
N PRO A 141 11.99 9.45 -20.33
CA PRO A 141 10.54 9.30 -20.44
C PRO A 141 10.05 8.00 -19.78
N PHE A 142 8.97 8.06 -19.00
CA PHE A 142 8.41 6.88 -18.31
C PHE A 142 8.03 5.76 -19.28
N GLU A 143 7.51 6.10 -20.47
CA GLU A 143 7.14 5.15 -21.52
C GLU A 143 8.31 4.26 -22.00
N LEU A 144 9.56 4.66 -21.77
CA LEU A 144 10.74 3.91 -22.17
C LEU A 144 11.25 2.93 -21.10
N ILE A 145 10.87 3.11 -19.83
CA ILE A 145 11.38 2.31 -18.70
C ILE A 145 10.43 1.20 -18.24
N GLY A 146 9.27 1.06 -18.90
CA GLY A 146 8.28 0.01 -18.66
C GLY A 146 6.88 0.57 -18.39
N ASP A 147 5.97 -0.28 -17.93
CA ASP A 147 4.63 0.11 -17.45
C ASP A 147 4.77 0.67 -16.03
N VAL A 148 5.26 1.91 -15.93
CA VAL A 148 5.44 2.62 -14.66
C VAL A 148 4.23 3.49 -14.40
N GLU A 149 3.58 3.30 -13.26
CA GLU A 149 2.38 4.01 -12.85
C GLU A 149 2.65 4.92 -11.63
N ALA A 150 1.80 5.92 -11.41
CA ALA A 150 1.89 6.81 -10.24
C ALA A 150 1.93 6.03 -8.92
N GLY A 151 2.93 6.28 -8.07
CA GLY A 151 3.20 5.57 -6.82
C GLY A 151 4.20 4.42 -6.91
N ASP A 152 4.66 4.05 -8.11
CA ASP A 152 5.69 3.02 -8.21
C ASP A 152 6.97 3.52 -7.56
N THR A 153 7.65 2.61 -6.86
CA THR A 153 8.99 2.86 -6.37
C THR A 153 10.00 2.49 -7.45
N LEU A 154 10.82 3.46 -7.86
CA LEU A 154 11.98 3.25 -8.69
C LEU A 154 13.26 3.36 -7.84
N ASN A 155 14.07 2.30 -7.85
CA ASN A 155 15.41 2.36 -7.27
C ASN A 155 16.39 2.91 -8.30
N VAL A 156 17.11 3.97 -7.92
CA VAL A 156 18.03 4.67 -8.80
C VAL A 156 19.40 4.76 -8.14
N ILE A 157 20.44 4.37 -8.88
CA ILE A 157 21.83 4.61 -8.50
C ILE A 157 22.61 5.05 -9.72
N ALA A 158 23.41 6.09 -9.58
CA ALA A 158 24.34 6.53 -10.60
C ALA A 158 25.74 5.99 -10.28
N VAL A 159 26.41 5.42 -11.28
CA VAL A 159 27.83 5.03 -11.21
C VAL A 159 28.61 5.99 -12.10
N VAL A 160 29.57 6.71 -11.52
CA VAL A 160 30.44 7.61 -12.26
C VAL A 160 31.71 6.87 -12.61
N SER A 161 31.98 6.71 -13.89
CA SER A 161 33.18 6.02 -14.37
C SER A 161 34.04 6.95 -15.23
N GLN A 162 35.36 6.78 -15.17
CA GLN A 162 36.32 7.47 -16.02
C GLN A 162 37.31 6.47 -16.61
N ALA A 163 37.47 6.52 -17.93
CA ALA A 163 38.21 5.50 -18.68
C ALA A 163 37.67 4.10 -18.34
N GLU A 164 38.52 3.19 -17.85
CA GLU A 164 38.13 1.82 -17.56
C GLU A 164 37.74 1.58 -16.09
N ARG A 165 37.69 2.62 -15.25
CA ARG A 165 37.45 2.49 -13.80
C ARG A 165 36.22 3.26 -13.31
N ASP A 166 35.54 2.67 -12.33
CA ASP A 166 34.51 3.35 -11.56
C ASP A 166 35.15 4.24 -10.48
N LEU A 167 34.60 5.44 -10.30
CA LEU A 167 35.12 6.45 -9.38
C LEU A 167 34.22 6.64 -8.17
N ALA A 168 32.90 6.62 -8.36
CA ALA A 168 31.93 6.90 -7.30
C ALA A 168 30.54 6.34 -7.62
N THR A 169 29.75 6.14 -6.57
CA THR A 169 28.30 5.92 -6.65
C THR A 169 27.55 7.10 -6.07
N VAL A 170 26.36 7.36 -6.61
CA VAL A 170 25.45 8.39 -6.11
C VAL A 170 24.03 7.81 -6.01
N PRO A 171 23.40 7.81 -4.82
CA PRO A 171 23.99 8.15 -3.52
C PRO A 171 25.11 7.20 -3.09
N ALA A 172 26.05 7.70 -2.27
CA ALA A 172 27.19 6.90 -1.80
C ALA A 172 26.79 5.80 -0.79
N THR A 173 25.64 5.95 -0.14
CA THR A 173 25.14 5.05 0.90
C THR A 173 24.25 3.93 0.38
N GLY A 174 23.91 3.93 -0.91
CA GLY A 174 22.98 2.97 -1.52
C GLY A 174 22.06 3.64 -2.55
N PRO A 175 21.18 2.86 -3.20
CA PRO A 175 20.23 3.41 -4.16
C PRO A 175 19.31 4.46 -3.53
N ALA A 176 19.03 5.51 -4.29
CA ALA A 176 17.93 6.42 -4.01
C ALA A 176 16.61 5.74 -4.40
N GLN A 177 15.56 5.99 -3.61
CA GLN A 177 14.21 5.59 -3.92
C GLN A 177 13.47 6.80 -4.52
N VAL A 178 12.88 6.65 -5.69
CA VAL A 178 12.04 7.66 -6.33
C VAL A 178 10.63 7.12 -6.39
N ILE A 179 9.68 7.82 -5.77
CA ILE A 179 8.25 7.51 -5.93
C ILE A 179 7.77 8.24 -7.17
N VAL A 180 7.19 7.49 -8.09
CA VAL A 180 6.67 8.03 -9.35
C VAL A 180 5.51 8.97 -9.00
N PRO A 181 5.57 10.25 -9.41
CA PRO A 181 4.53 11.21 -9.09
C PRO A 181 3.22 10.87 -9.80
N GLU A 182 2.15 11.58 -9.48
CA GLU A 182 0.89 11.48 -10.21
C GLU A 182 1.08 11.82 -11.71
N LEU A 183 1.01 10.80 -12.58
CA LEU A 183 1.28 10.92 -14.02
C LEU A 183 0.06 11.27 -14.88
N GLY A 184 -1.17 11.08 -14.36
CA GLY A 184 -2.41 11.12 -15.15
C GLY A 184 -3.36 12.26 -14.78
N ALA A 185 -4.06 12.79 -15.79
CA ALA A 185 -5.19 13.67 -15.58
C ALA A 185 -6.37 12.86 -15.03
N VAL A 186 -6.66 13.03 -13.74
CA VAL A 186 -7.87 12.48 -13.12
C VAL A 186 -9.03 13.39 -13.48
N THR A 187 -10.05 12.83 -14.12
CA THR A 187 -11.33 13.53 -14.33
C THR A 187 -12.12 13.43 -13.04
N VAL A 188 -12.30 14.56 -12.36
CA VAL A 188 -13.09 14.64 -11.13
C VAL A 188 -14.56 14.42 -11.45
N LEU A 189 -15.19 13.49 -10.72
CA LEU A 189 -16.62 13.21 -10.79
C LEU A 189 -17.37 13.85 -9.62
N GLN A 190 -16.76 13.80 -8.43
CA GLN A 190 -17.29 14.38 -7.21
C GLN A 190 -16.14 14.86 -6.34
N GLU A 191 -16.32 15.99 -5.69
CA GLU A 191 -15.39 16.55 -4.71
C GLU A 191 -16.23 17.06 -3.54
N VAL A 192 -15.83 16.68 -2.33
CA VAL A 192 -16.41 17.13 -1.07
C VAL A 192 -15.37 17.98 -0.38
N GLN A 193 -15.74 19.24 -0.12
CA GLN A 193 -14.94 20.17 0.67
C GLN A 193 -15.33 20.02 2.14
N ASP A 194 -14.35 19.66 2.95
CA ASP A 194 -14.55 19.30 4.35
C ASP A 194 -14.13 20.48 5.28
N PRO A 195 -14.86 20.75 6.38
CA PRO A 195 -14.55 21.86 7.27
C PRO A 195 -13.23 21.67 8.02
N GLU A 196 -12.37 22.70 8.05
CA GLU A 196 -11.18 22.65 8.89
C GLU A 196 -11.53 22.54 10.39
N GLY A 197 -10.90 21.57 11.06
CA GLY A 197 -10.88 21.41 12.51
C GLY A 197 -12.07 20.66 13.08
N ASP A 198 -12.73 19.79 12.31
CA ASP A 198 -13.81 18.93 12.77
C ASP A 198 -13.40 17.46 13.00
N ASP A 199 -12.09 17.19 13.01
CA ASP A 199 -11.37 15.95 13.36
C ASP A 199 -11.53 15.47 14.83
N HIS A 200 -12.71 15.68 15.38
CA HIS A 200 -13.13 15.41 16.75
C HIS A 200 -14.35 14.47 16.83
N GLY A 201 -14.59 13.69 15.76
CA GLY A 201 -15.59 12.63 15.68
C GLY A 201 -17.00 13.13 16.03
N PRO A 202 -17.68 12.58 17.05
CA PRO A 202 -18.99 13.05 17.51
C PRO A 202 -18.95 14.43 18.22
N GLY A 203 -17.85 15.19 18.10
CA GLY A 203 -17.63 16.50 18.71
C GLY A 203 -16.91 16.46 20.06
N SER A 204 -16.64 15.26 20.61
CA SER A 204 -16.00 15.09 21.92
C SER A 204 -14.58 14.53 21.85
N TYR A 205 -14.13 14.06 20.68
CA TYR A 205 -12.88 13.31 20.60
C TYR A 205 -11.67 14.20 20.78
N THR A 206 -10.64 13.60 21.38
CA THR A 206 -9.35 14.25 21.60
C THR A 206 -8.23 13.33 21.17
N TYR A 207 -7.19 13.93 20.61
CA TYR A 207 -6.02 13.22 20.10
C TYR A 207 -5.27 12.47 21.21
N PRO A 208 -4.52 11.41 20.88
CA PRO A 208 -3.60 10.80 21.83
C PRO A 208 -2.51 11.80 22.19
N THR A 209 -1.95 11.70 23.40
CA THR A 209 -1.07 12.75 23.93
C THR A 209 0.39 12.65 23.48
N ASP A 210 0.76 11.63 22.70
CA ASP A 210 2.10 11.53 22.14
C ASP A 210 2.27 12.54 20.99
N PRO A 211 3.41 13.26 20.89
CA PRO A 211 3.62 14.29 19.88
C PRO A 211 3.65 13.78 18.44
N VAL A 212 3.71 12.46 18.22
CA VAL A 212 3.60 11.88 16.87
C VAL A 212 2.21 12.09 16.24
N PHE A 213 1.18 12.31 17.07
CA PHE A 213 -0.16 12.66 16.63
C PHE A 213 -0.28 14.19 16.57
N GLU A 214 0.34 14.76 15.53
CA GLU A 214 0.38 16.21 15.32
C GLU A 214 -1.05 16.78 15.10
N PRO A 215 -1.27 18.08 15.34
CA PRO A 215 -2.56 18.70 15.04
C PRO A 215 -2.99 18.44 13.59
N GLN A 216 -4.30 18.22 13.39
CA GLN A 216 -4.93 18.07 12.08
C GLN A 216 -4.47 16.85 11.26
N VAL A 217 -3.75 15.89 11.85
CA VAL A 217 -3.32 14.69 11.09
C VAL A 217 -4.49 13.78 10.69
N TYR A 218 -5.68 14.01 11.22
CA TYR A 218 -6.92 13.33 10.88
C TYR A 218 -7.97 14.22 10.20
N ASP A 219 -7.68 15.52 10.06
CA ASP A 219 -8.57 16.59 9.56
C ASP A 219 -8.56 16.64 8.04
N LEU A 220 -9.66 16.22 7.43
CA LEU A 220 -9.83 16.26 5.98
C LEU A 220 -9.97 17.70 5.51
N GLU A 221 -9.27 18.01 4.42
CA GLU A 221 -9.48 19.22 3.63
C GLU A 221 -10.47 18.92 2.51
N SER A 222 -10.30 17.77 1.85
CA SER A 222 -11.24 17.33 0.82
C SER A 222 -11.19 15.83 0.58
N PHE A 223 -12.30 15.31 0.08
CA PHE A 223 -12.39 13.98 -0.51
C PHE A 223 -12.84 14.09 -1.97
N THR A 224 -12.06 13.51 -2.88
CA THR A 224 -12.36 13.52 -4.31
C THR A 224 -12.56 12.11 -4.84
N VAL A 225 -13.62 11.93 -5.61
CA VAL A 225 -13.83 10.77 -6.48
C VAL A 225 -13.60 11.21 -7.93
N GLY A 226 -12.76 10.48 -8.63
CA GLY A 226 -12.50 10.71 -10.04
C GLY A 226 -12.24 9.42 -10.80
N VAL A 227 -11.98 9.57 -12.09
CA VAL A 227 -11.59 8.46 -12.97
C VAL A 227 -10.42 8.85 -13.85
N ASP A 228 -9.55 7.88 -14.12
CA ASP A 228 -8.62 7.93 -15.25
C ASP A 228 -9.01 6.86 -16.29
N ASP A 229 -8.16 6.59 -17.28
CA ASP A 229 -8.46 5.61 -18.33
C ASP A 229 -8.74 4.22 -17.75
N LYS A 230 -7.99 3.79 -16.72
CA LYS A 230 -8.01 2.42 -16.17
C LYS A 230 -8.72 2.31 -14.82
N ASN A 231 -8.77 3.38 -14.03
CA ASN A 231 -9.08 3.32 -12.61
C ASN A 231 -10.24 4.25 -12.20
N VAL A 232 -10.90 3.85 -11.12
CA VAL A 232 -11.60 4.77 -10.21
C VAL A 232 -10.56 5.27 -9.20
N VAL A 233 -10.54 6.57 -8.96
CA VAL A 233 -9.52 7.26 -8.17
C VAL A 233 -10.18 7.94 -6.98
N PHE A 234 -9.69 7.64 -5.78
CA PHE A 234 -10.11 8.27 -4.54
C PHE A 234 -8.94 9.10 -4.01
N ARG A 235 -9.16 10.38 -3.72
CA ARG A 235 -8.14 11.24 -3.09
C ARG A 235 -8.65 11.77 -1.77
N PHE A 236 -7.81 11.65 -0.76
CA PHE A 236 -7.96 12.31 0.52
C PHE A 236 -6.88 13.37 0.61
N GLN A 237 -7.27 14.61 0.88
CA GLN A 237 -6.35 15.68 1.22
C GLN A 237 -6.58 16.08 2.67
N LEU A 238 -5.50 16.33 3.42
CA LEU A 238 -5.55 16.69 4.84
C LEU A 238 -5.05 18.12 5.07
N PHE A 239 -5.55 18.77 6.12
CA PHE A 239 -4.96 20.00 6.64
C PHE A 239 -3.61 19.74 7.32
N GLY A 240 -3.50 18.66 8.10
CA GLY A 240 -2.29 18.30 8.83
C GLY A 240 -1.24 17.53 8.03
N PRO A 241 -0.01 17.44 8.55
CA PRO A 241 1.10 16.79 7.85
C PRO A 241 0.92 15.27 7.72
N ILE A 242 1.44 14.70 6.62
CA ILE A 242 1.54 13.24 6.47
C ILE A 242 3.00 12.82 6.68
N HIS A 243 3.32 12.45 7.91
CA HIS A 243 4.62 11.90 8.27
C HIS A 243 4.60 10.37 8.37
N ASN A 244 5.79 9.77 8.24
CA ASN A 244 5.99 8.32 8.39
C ASN A 244 6.94 7.96 9.56
N PRO A 245 6.64 8.39 10.80
CA PRO A 245 7.49 8.19 11.98
C PRO A 245 7.78 6.71 12.29
N TRP A 246 6.94 5.80 11.81
CA TRP A 246 7.06 4.36 12.07
C TRP A 246 7.59 3.57 10.85
N GLY A 247 7.97 4.25 9.77
CA GLY A 247 8.64 3.64 8.64
C GLY A 247 7.78 2.61 7.89
N SER A 248 6.50 2.90 7.70
CA SER A 248 5.62 2.05 6.90
C SER A 248 6.04 2.03 5.42
N PRO A 249 5.69 0.97 4.68
CA PRO A 249 6.03 0.84 3.25
C PRO A 249 5.52 1.94 2.33
N ILE A 250 4.43 2.63 2.68
CA ILE A 250 3.76 3.59 1.78
C ILE A 250 3.82 5.05 2.26
N ASN A 251 4.74 5.39 3.18
CA ASN A 251 4.86 6.74 3.75
C ASN A 251 3.62 7.24 4.54
N LEU A 252 2.88 6.32 5.14
CA LEU A 252 1.72 6.61 5.97
C LEU A 252 1.82 5.88 7.31
N SER A 253 1.70 6.56 8.45
CA SER A 253 1.84 5.88 9.76
C SER A 253 0.58 5.96 10.62
N VAL A 254 0.11 7.18 10.92
CA VAL A 254 -0.83 7.40 12.02
C VAL A 254 -2.29 7.39 11.59
N GLN A 255 -2.56 7.50 10.29
CA GLN A 255 -3.89 7.52 9.68
C GLN A 255 -4.30 6.17 9.10
N THR A 256 -5.61 5.93 9.15
CA THR A 256 -6.31 4.91 8.39
C THR A 256 -7.42 5.61 7.59
N PHE A 257 -7.51 5.32 6.29
CA PHE A 257 -8.55 5.84 5.40
C PHE A 257 -9.47 4.70 4.95
N ASP A 258 -10.77 4.94 5.02
CA ASP A 258 -11.78 4.05 4.47
C ASP A 258 -12.56 4.75 3.35
N VAL A 259 -12.90 4.01 2.29
CA VAL A 259 -13.95 4.39 1.32
C VAL A 259 -14.94 3.24 1.20
N TYR A 260 -16.18 3.46 1.59
CA TYR A 260 -17.30 2.56 1.33
C TYR A 260 -18.01 3.00 0.06
N ILE A 261 -18.25 2.06 -0.84
CA ILE A 261 -18.79 2.28 -2.18
C ILE A 261 -20.10 1.50 -2.28
N ASP A 262 -21.21 2.23 -2.30
CA ASP A 262 -22.55 1.76 -2.61
C ASP A 262 -22.79 2.01 -4.10
N VAL A 263 -22.89 0.94 -4.91
CA VAL A 263 -22.98 1.09 -6.37
C VAL A 263 -24.41 1.39 -6.85
N ASP A 264 -25.40 1.23 -5.97
CA ASP A 264 -26.81 1.48 -6.22
C ASP A 264 -27.52 2.17 -5.02
N PRO A 265 -27.07 3.39 -4.64
CA PRO A 265 -27.52 4.04 -3.41
C PRO A 265 -29.04 4.22 -3.39
N GLY A 266 -29.64 3.90 -2.24
CA GLY A 266 -31.09 3.91 -2.03
C GLY A 266 -31.82 2.60 -2.39
N ALA A 267 -31.13 1.61 -2.97
CA ALA A 267 -31.74 0.31 -3.29
C ALA A 267 -31.92 -0.61 -2.06
N GLY A 268 -31.23 -0.32 -0.94
CA GLY A 268 -31.24 -1.14 0.27
C GLY A 268 -30.54 -2.50 0.10
N THR A 269 -29.74 -2.62 -0.95
CA THR A 269 -28.80 -3.70 -1.25
C THR A 269 -27.51 -3.49 -0.47
N GLY A 270 -26.60 -4.45 -0.54
CA GLY A 270 -25.28 -4.30 0.06
C GLY A 270 -25.21 -4.49 1.57
N ARG A 271 -24.07 -4.09 2.16
CA ARG A 271 -23.76 -4.24 3.59
C ARG A 271 -23.88 -2.89 4.26
N ARG A 272 -24.62 -2.83 5.37
CA ARG A 272 -24.79 -1.58 6.14
C ARG A 272 -23.66 -1.34 7.13
N LEU A 273 -23.35 -2.33 7.96
CA LEU A 273 -22.25 -2.21 8.92
C LEU A 273 -20.96 -1.83 8.19
N LEU A 274 -20.20 -0.89 8.74
CA LEU A 274 -18.86 -0.56 8.23
C LEU A 274 -17.86 -1.66 8.64
N LEU A 275 -16.59 -1.51 8.25
CA LEU A 275 -15.55 -2.49 8.59
C LEU A 275 -15.43 -2.67 10.12
N PRO A 276 -14.98 -3.84 10.59
CA PRO A 276 -14.93 -4.12 12.03
C PRO A 276 -14.16 -3.06 12.83
N GLY A 277 -14.77 -2.62 13.93
CA GLY A 277 -14.24 -1.60 14.83
C GLY A 277 -14.55 -0.15 14.46
N ARG A 278 -15.10 0.14 13.27
CA ARG A 278 -15.57 1.50 12.90
C ARG A 278 -16.79 1.90 13.72
N ASN A 279 -17.58 0.91 14.17
CA ASN A 279 -18.75 1.11 15.03
C ASN A 279 -19.73 2.15 14.45
N ALA A 280 -20.03 1.98 13.17
CA ALA A 280 -20.95 2.79 12.39
C ALA A 280 -21.59 1.91 11.31
N ALA A 281 -22.70 2.35 10.75
CA ALA A 281 -23.39 1.70 9.65
C ALA A 281 -23.90 2.74 8.65
N LEU A 282 -24.05 2.37 7.38
CA LEU A 282 -24.76 3.21 6.42
C LEU A 282 -26.23 3.38 6.83
N GLU A 283 -26.80 4.56 6.55
CA GLU A 283 -28.21 4.87 6.76
C GLU A 283 -29.13 3.81 6.13
N GLU A 284 -30.31 3.57 6.72
CA GLU A 284 -31.30 2.62 6.19
C GLU A 284 -31.65 2.94 4.73
N GLY A 285 -31.76 1.89 3.90
CA GLY A 285 -31.97 2.03 2.46
C GLY A 285 -30.68 2.12 1.63
N ASN A 286 -29.50 2.16 2.26
CA ASN A 286 -28.20 2.11 1.59
C ASN A 286 -27.40 0.90 2.08
N GLY A 287 -26.37 0.51 1.34
CA GLY A 287 -25.44 -0.54 1.73
C GLY A 287 -24.31 -0.63 0.72
N TRP A 288 -23.08 -0.77 1.20
CA TRP A 288 -21.90 -0.77 0.33
C TRP A 288 -21.63 -2.16 -0.23
N GLU A 289 -21.18 -2.22 -1.49
CA GLU A 289 -20.69 -3.43 -2.16
C GLU A 289 -19.19 -3.61 -1.94
N TYR A 290 -18.45 -2.49 -1.95
CA TYR A 290 -17.00 -2.48 -1.82
C TYR A 290 -16.55 -1.55 -0.70
N ALA A 291 -15.47 -1.93 -0.02
CA ALA A 291 -14.80 -1.10 0.96
C ALA A 291 -13.28 -1.08 0.68
N VAL A 292 -12.75 0.09 0.37
CA VAL A 292 -11.31 0.36 0.34
C VAL A 292 -10.87 0.66 1.76
N TRP A 293 -9.80 0.02 2.22
CA TRP A 293 -9.17 0.29 3.50
C TRP A 293 -7.67 0.48 3.28
N VAL A 294 -7.17 1.67 3.63
CA VAL A 294 -5.77 2.05 3.40
C VAL A 294 -5.14 2.57 4.68
N GLU A 295 -4.10 1.87 5.11
CA GLU A 295 -3.18 2.29 6.16
C GLU A 295 -1.73 1.93 5.77
N GLY A 296 -0.76 2.37 6.58
CA GLY A 296 0.67 2.21 6.32
C GLY A 296 1.14 0.81 5.95
N TRP A 297 0.57 -0.23 6.56
CA TRP A 297 0.98 -1.62 6.37
C TRP A 297 -0.07 -2.49 5.66
N GLN A 298 -1.33 -2.09 5.66
CA GLN A 298 -2.43 -2.79 5.01
C GLN A 298 -3.14 -1.83 4.06
N GLN A 299 -3.10 -2.17 2.79
CA GLN A 299 -3.98 -1.57 1.79
C GLN A 299 -4.80 -2.73 1.25
N GLU A 300 -6.10 -2.73 1.51
CA GLU A 300 -7.01 -3.82 1.19
C GLU A 300 -8.30 -3.32 0.54
N LEU A 301 -8.79 -4.11 -0.41
CA LEU A 301 -10.12 -3.94 -0.98
C LEU A 301 -10.99 -5.11 -0.57
N TRP A 302 -12.13 -4.81 0.01
CA TRP A 302 -13.09 -5.79 0.50
C TRP A 302 -14.39 -5.69 -0.29
N SER A 303 -15.05 -6.81 -0.48
CA SER A 303 -16.38 -6.91 -1.07
C SER A 303 -17.29 -7.68 -0.13
N ASN A 304 -18.55 -7.28 -0.04
CA ASN A 304 -19.61 -8.05 0.61
C ASN A 304 -20.32 -9.01 -0.37
N THR A 305 -20.02 -8.92 -1.66
CA THR A 305 -20.50 -9.83 -2.69
C THR A 305 -19.34 -10.71 -3.15
N SER A 306 -19.46 -12.02 -2.98
CA SER A 306 -18.63 -12.91 -3.80
C SER A 306 -19.15 -12.80 -5.23
N ALA A 307 -18.27 -12.68 -6.23
CA ALA A 307 -18.67 -12.76 -7.63
C ALA A 307 -19.57 -14.00 -7.85
N GLY A 308 -20.87 -13.78 -8.09
CA GLY A 308 -21.85 -14.83 -8.38
C GLY A 308 -22.87 -15.22 -7.30
N LEU A 309 -23.10 -14.45 -6.23
CA LEU A 309 -24.25 -14.68 -5.33
C LEU A 309 -25.33 -13.58 -5.46
N SER A 310 -26.58 -14.01 -5.55
CA SER A 310 -27.79 -13.17 -5.60
C SER A 310 -28.24 -12.75 -4.20
N THR A 311 -28.93 -11.60 -4.13
CA THR A 311 -29.61 -11.04 -2.94
C THR A 311 -30.23 -12.12 -2.04
N GLY A 312 -29.62 -12.39 -0.88
CA GLY A 312 -30.19 -13.29 0.12
C GLY A 312 -29.21 -14.13 0.95
N ASP A 313 -27.93 -14.21 0.59
CA ASP A 313 -26.95 -15.02 1.33
C ASP A 313 -26.30 -14.20 2.47
N GLU A 314 -26.29 -14.80 3.67
CA GLU A 314 -25.89 -14.27 4.99
C GLU A 314 -25.18 -12.90 5.02
N ALA A 315 -25.94 -11.85 5.38
CA ALA A 315 -25.43 -10.52 5.66
C ALA A 315 -24.32 -10.57 6.72
N GLY A 316 -23.05 -10.56 6.29
CA GLY A 316 -21.92 -10.54 7.23
C GLY A 316 -20.57 -10.96 6.67
N GLN A 317 -20.51 -11.81 5.65
CA GLN A 317 -19.21 -12.31 5.18
C GLN A 317 -18.51 -11.29 4.27
N LEU A 318 -17.26 -10.97 4.61
CA LEU A 318 -16.40 -10.08 3.82
C LEU A 318 -15.39 -10.91 3.03
N PHE A 319 -15.24 -10.59 1.75
CA PHE A 319 -14.29 -11.21 0.84
C PHE A 319 -13.22 -10.20 0.44
N GLN A 320 -11.96 -10.54 0.67
CA GLN A 320 -10.86 -9.73 0.17
C GLN A 320 -10.81 -9.84 -1.36
N VAL A 321 -10.92 -8.71 -2.04
CA VAL A 321 -10.80 -8.62 -3.50
C VAL A 321 -9.33 -8.73 -3.87
N LYS A 322 -9.00 -9.79 -4.62
CA LYS A 322 -7.64 -10.01 -5.14
C LYS A 322 -7.45 -9.22 -6.43
N ALA A 323 -7.21 -7.92 -6.29
CA ALA A 323 -6.89 -7.03 -7.39
C ALA A 323 -5.63 -6.20 -7.07
N SER A 324 -4.92 -5.77 -8.12
CA SER A 324 -3.81 -4.83 -7.98
C SER A 324 -4.38 -3.42 -7.97
N TYR A 325 -4.63 -2.86 -6.79
CA TYR A 325 -4.90 -1.44 -6.59
C TYR A 325 -3.62 -0.77 -6.08
N LYS A 326 -3.57 0.55 -6.24
CA LYS A 326 -2.36 1.32 -5.95
C LYS A 326 -2.64 2.50 -5.05
N THR A 327 -1.84 2.63 -4.01
CA THR A 327 -1.89 3.76 -3.08
C THR A 327 -0.66 4.61 -3.28
N VAL A 328 -0.86 5.92 -3.41
CA VAL A 328 0.19 6.93 -3.52
C VAL A 328 0.02 7.90 -2.38
N VAL A 329 1.08 8.12 -1.60
CA VAL A 329 1.10 9.12 -0.55
C VAL A 329 2.07 10.21 -0.96
N ASP A 330 1.56 11.44 -1.01
CA ASP A 330 2.31 12.65 -1.33
C ASP A 330 2.29 13.56 -0.08
N PRO A 331 3.33 13.47 0.78
CA PRO A 331 3.44 14.28 1.99
C PRO A 331 3.47 15.78 1.73
N ASP A 332 4.11 16.21 0.63
CA ASP A 332 4.25 17.63 0.29
C ASP A 332 2.89 18.25 -0.06
N ARG A 333 2.01 17.46 -0.68
CA ARG A 333 0.62 17.84 -0.96
C ARG A 333 -0.37 17.44 0.13
N ARG A 334 0.08 16.77 1.20
CA ARG A 334 -0.76 16.16 2.26
C ARG A 334 -1.89 15.32 1.66
N MET A 335 -1.55 14.49 0.68
CA MET A 335 -2.54 13.79 -0.13
C MET A 335 -2.30 12.29 -0.16
N VAL A 336 -3.38 11.52 -0.02
CA VAL A 336 -3.40 10.07 -0.23
C VAL A 336 -4.32 9.76 -1.40
N THR A 337 -3.77 9.16 -2.45
CA THR A 337 -4.53 8.74 -3.63
C THR A 337 -4.60 7.23 -3.71
N VAL A 338 -5.80 6.68 -3.82
CA VAL A 338 -6.05 5.25 -4.07
C VAL A 338 -6.63 5.07 -5.46
N ARG A 339 -6.03 4.17 -6.24
CA ARG A 339 -6.47 3.81 -7.59
C ARG A 339 -6.94 2.38 -7.61
N VAL A 340 -8.23 2.19 -7.90
CA VAL A 340 -8.86 0.87 -8.01
C VAL A 340 -9.20 0.62 -9.47
N PRO A 341 -8.71 -0.48 -10.08
CA PRO A 341 -9.02 -0.78 -11.47
C PRO A 341 -10.53 -0.89 -11.71
N LYS A 342 -11.03 -0.28 -12.79
CA LYS A 342 -12.46 -0.32 -13.14
C LYS A 342 -12.98 -1.76 -13.29
N SER A 343 -12.14 -2.68 -13.74
CA SER A 343 -12.46 -4.10 -13.90
C SER A 343 -12.86 -4.80 -12.59
N VAL A 344 -12.50 -4.24 -11.42
CA VAL A 344 -12.95 -4.76 -10.12
C VAL A 344 -14.46 -4.64 -9.94
N PHE A 345 -15.04 -3.57 -10.48
CA PHE A 345 -16.44 -3.23 -10.31
C PHE A 345 -17.34 -3.85 -11.39
N GLY A 346 -16.76 -4.55 -12.37
CA GLY A 346 -17.46 -5.15 -13.51
C GLY A 346 -17.34 -4.34 -14.80
N GLU A 347 -18.09 -4.75 -15.82
CA GLU A 347 -18.20 -4.04 -17.09
C GLU A 347 -19.25 -2.91 -16.99
N ASP A 348 -19.09 -1.84 -17.79
CA ASP A 348 -20.05 -0.74 -17.92
C ASP A 348 -20.43 -0.01 -16.61
N VAL A 349 -19.47 0.14 -15.71
CA VAL A 349 -19.65 0.88 -14.46
C VAL A 349 -19.66 2.40 -14.65
N ASP A 350 -20.51 3.08 -13.88
CA ASP A 350 -20.63 4.54 -13.88
C ASP A 350 -20.51 5.09 -12.45
N PRO A 351 -19.27 5.38 -12.00
CA PRO A 351 -19.02 5.89 -10.64
C PRO A 351 -19.72 7.22 -10.33
N SER A 352 -20.18 7.97 -11.34
CA SER A 352 -20.91 9.22 -11.11
C SER A 352 -22.30 9.01 -10.47
N LYS A 353 -22.79 7.76 -10.42
CA LYS A 353 -24.10 7.39 -9.86
C LYS A 353 -24.01 6.72 -8.49
N TRP A 354 -22.81 6.48 -7.99
CA TRP A 354 -22.59 5.73 -6.75
C TRP A 354 -22.76 6.60 -5.51
N GLY A 355 -22.90 5.93 -4.37
CA GLY A 355 -22.84 6.49 -3.03
C GLY A 355 -21.48 6.20 -2.39
N TYR A 356 -20.92 7.19 -1.70
CA TYR A 356 -19.61 7.06 -1.03
C TYR A 356 -19.70 7.45 0.43
N VAL A 357 -19.05 6.70 1.31
CA VAL A 357 -18.67 7.19 2.64
C VAL A 357 -17.17 7.13 2.75
N ALA A 358 -16.55 8.27 3.03
CA ALA A 358 -15.12 8.39 3.20
C ALA A 358 -14.82 8.83 4.64
N ALA A 359 -13.93 8.10 5.32
CA ALA A 359 -13.67 8.30 6.74
C ALA A 359 -12.17 8.23 7.05
N VAL A 360 -11.72 9.04 8.02
CA VAL A 360 -10.39 9.00 8.60
C VAL A 360 -10.45 8.53 10.05
N LEU A 361 -9.56 7.61 10.38
CA LEU A 361 -9.42 7.02 11.70
C LEU A 361 -7.96 7.04 12.16
N SER A 362 -7.75 6.95 13.47
CA SER A 362 -6.41 6.76 14.03
C SER A 362 -5.97 5.30 13.87
N GLN A 363 -4.84 5.08 13.20
CA GLN A 363 -4.25 3.76 12.96
C GLN A 363 -3.76 3.13 14.27
N GLU A 364 -3.93 1.81 14.43
CA GLU A 364 -3.41 1.03 15.56
C GLU A 364 -2.83 -0.32 15.13
N GLY A 365 -1.56 -0.57 15.44
CA GLY A 365 -0.90 -1.83 15.16
C GLY A 365 -1.35 -2.99 16.07
N PHE A 366 -1.84 -2.70 17.27
CA PHE A 366 -2.27 -3.66 18.29
C PHE A 366 -3.70 -3.39 18.77
N PRO A 367 -4.71 -3.59 17.90
CA PRO A 367 -6.10 -3.25 18.21
C PRO A 367 -6.70 -4.20 19.24
N ALA A 368 -7.86 -3.81 19.78
CA ALA A 368 -8.68 -4.71 20.58
C ALA A 368 -9.17 -5.92 19.74
N PRO A 369 -9.51 -7.05 20.37
CA PRO A 369 -10.09 -8.20 19.64
C PRO A 369 -11.30 -7.79 18.80
N GLY A 370 -11.36 -8.24 17.55
CA GLY A 370 -12.44 -7.91 16.61
C GLY A 370 -12.33 -6.53 15.94
N VAL A 371 -11.43 -5.65 16.40
CA VAL A 371 -11.21 -4.33 15.81
C VAL A 371 -10.12 -4.39 14.74
N TRP A 372 -10.40 -3.87 13.55
CA TRP A 372 -9.45 -3.87 12.45
C TRP A 372 -8.55 -2.64 12.49
N ARG A 373 -7.46 -2.75 13.26
CA ARG A 373 -6.30 -1.83 13.30
C ARG A 373 -6.63 -0.34 13.37
N VAL A 374 -7.69 -0.01 14.09
CA VAL A 374 -8.06 1.36 14.45
C VAL A 374 -7.97 1.52 15.96
N ARG A 375 -7.52 2.70 16.39
CA ARG A 375 -7.18 3.01 17.78
C ARG A 375 -8.44 3.17 18.62
N GLU A 376 -8.35 2.66 19.84
CA GLU A 376 -9.42 2.80 20.81
C GLU A 376 -9.62 4.25 21.24
N VAL A 377 -10.88 4.63 21.45
CA VAL A 377 -11.29 5.89 22.08
C VAL A 377 -11.70 5.60 23.52
N GLU A 378 -11.04 6.25 24.47
CA GLU A 378 -11.36 6.14 25.88
C GLU A 378 -12.04 7.43 26.37
N ALA A 379 -12.59 7.42 27.59
CA ALA A 379 -13.16 8.63 28.20
C ALA A 379 -12.12 9.76 28.35
N THR A 380 -10.83 9.44 28.50
CA THR A 380 -9.73 10.41 28.60
C THR A 380 -8.59 9.97 27.72
N ALA A 381 -8.04 10.90 26.93
CA ALA A 381 -6.90 10.63 26.07
C ALA A 381 -5.69 10.17 26.89
N LYS A 382 -4.93 9.23 26.31
CA LYS A 382 -3.64 8.78 26.84
C LYS A 382 -2.59 8.93 25.75
N GLN A 383 -1.34 8.65 26.08
CA GLN A 383 -0.24 8.70 25.12
C GLN A 383 -0.55 8.01 23.79
N TRP A 384 -1.16 6.81 23.84
CA TRP A 384 -1.45 5.99 22.67
C TRP A 384 -2.95 5.67 22.51
N ARG A 385 -3.84 6.47 23.09
CA ARG A 385 -5.29 6.25 23.03
C ARG A 385 -6.00 7.58 22.79
N MET A 386 -6.97 7.57 21.88
CA MET A 386 -7.87 8.72 21.70
C MET A 386 -8.68 8.92 22.99
N GLY A 387 -9.16 10.14 23.23
CA GLY A 387 -10.03 10.47 24.35
C GLY A 387 -11.41 10.93 23.89
N GLY A 388 -12.33 11.13 24.84
CA GLY A 388 -13.65 11.72 24.58
C GLY A 388 -14.79 10.73 24.35
N ALA A 389 -14.57 9.43 24.55
CA ALA A 389 -15.63 8.44 24.38
C ALA A 389 -16.81 8.67 25.35
N PRO A 390 -18.06 8.56 24.89
CA PRO A 390 -19.22 8.50 25.77
C PRO A 390 -19.19 7.22 26.63
N PRO A 391 -19.99 7.14 27.71
CA PRO A 391 -20.00 5.99 28.62
C PRO A 391 -20.80 4.80 28.05
N ASP A 392 -20.50 4.40 26.82
CA ASP A 392 -21.08 3.24 26.11
C ASP A 392 -19.97 2.41 25.43
N THR A 393 -20.35 1.25 24.89
CA THR A 393 -19.40 0.35 24.21
C THR A 393 -19.47 0.41 22.69
N ASN A 394 -20.51 1.05 22.15
CA ASN A 394 -20.83 1.06 20.72
C ASN A 394 -20.59 2.40 20.02
N HIS A 395 -19.99 3.39 20.69
CA HIS A 395 -19.50 4.60 20.01
C HIS A 395 -18.53 4.27 18.88
N THR A 396 -18.52 5.16 17.88
CA THR A 396 -17.67 5.05 16.69
C THR A 396 -16.18 5.20 17.03
N ARG A 397 -15.28 4.68 16.18
CA ARG A 397 -13.85 5.07 16.22
C ARG A 397 -13.48 6.04 15.10
N ILE A 398 -14.48 6.49 14.34
CA ILE A 398 -14.31 7.50 13.27
C ILE A 398 -13.92 8.82 13.92
N VAL A 399 -12.81 9.38 13.44
CA VAL A 399 -12.30 10.68 13.89
C VAL A 399 -12.84 11.77 12.98
N ASP A 400 -12.96 11.46 11.70
CA ASP A 400 -13.44 12.40 10.70
C ASP A 400 -14.14 11.69 9.53
N LEU A 401 -15.13 12.33 8.92
CA LEU A 401 -15.91 11.93 7.76
C LEU A 401 -15.82 13.05 6.74
N ALA A 402 -15.55 12.71 5.48
CA ALA A 402 -15.73 13.69 4.42
C ALA A 402 -17.20 14.13 4.34
N TRP A 403 -17.47 15.37 4.74
CA TRP A 403 -18.81 15.90 4.90
C TRP A 403 -18.88 17.39 4.55
N PRO A 404 -19.77 17.82 3.63
CA PRO A 404 -19.75 19.20 3.16
C PRO A 404 -20.02 20.23 4.27
N ALA A 405 -19.24 21.31 4.27
CA ALA A 405 -19.46 22.42 5.20
C ALA A 405 -20.91 22.97 5.14
N GLY A 406 -21.56 23.02 6.30
CA GLY A 406 -22.94 23.51 6.44
C GLY A 406 -24.02 22.52 5.98
N ALA A 407 -23.66 21.28 5.64
CA ALA A 407 -24.64 20.22 5.45
C ALA A 407 -25.41 19.92 6.75
N THR A 408 -26.64 19.43 6.59
CA THR A 408 -27.48 18.97 7.70
C THR A 408 -27.91 17.53 7.43
N PRO A 409 -27.74 16.59 8.38
CA PRO A 409 -27.09 16.77 9.69
C PRO A 409 -25.59 17.09 9.59
N THR A 410 -25.00 17.60 10.67
CA THR A 410 -23.55 17.78 10.85
C THR A 410 -22.85 16.43 11.10
N GLN A 411 -21.52 16.38 10.95
CA GLN A 411 -20.72 15.20 11.30
C GLN A 411 -21.01 14.73 12.74
N GLU A 412 -21.03 15.66 13.69
CA GLU A 412 -21.23 15.36 15.11
C GLU A 412 -22.62 14.78 15.35
N GLU A 413 -23.65 15.33 14.71
CA GLU A 413 -25.01 14.78 14.78
C GLU A 413 -25.09 13.38 14.17
N ILE A 414 -24.42 13.12 13.06
CA ILE A 414 -24.35 11.79 12.42
C ILE A 414 -23.70 10.78 13.37
N LEU A 415 -22.52 11.12 13.91
CA LEU A 415 -21.70 10.20 14.70
C LEU A 415 -22.17 10.03 16.15
N SER A 416 -22.98 10.96 16.68
CA SER A 416 -23.53 10.90 18.06
C SER A 416 -24.95 10.34 18.14
N THR A 417 -25.68 10.21 17.02
CA THR A 417 -27.08 9.75 17.02
C THR A 417 -27.18 8.24 16.86
N TYR A 418 -27.21 7.52 17.98
CA TYR A 418 -27.45 6.07 18.05
C TYR A 418 -27.96 5.66 19.45
N PRO A 419 -28.55 4.47 19.62
CA PRO A 419 -28.92 3.95 20.94
C PRO A 419 -27.67 3.52 21.74
N PRO A 420 -27.37 4.12 22.91
CA PRO A 420 -26.21 3.70 23.69
C PRO A 420 -26.33 2.26 24.20
N SER A 421 -25.27 1.48 24.09
CA SER A 421 -25.21 0.08 24.52
C SER A 421 -24.09 -0.16 25.54
N GLN A 422 -24.21 -1.26 26.29
CA GLN A 422 -23.14 -1.78 27.16
C GLN A 422 -22.72 -3.20 26.75
N GLU A 423 -23.23 -3.68 25.62
CA GLU A 423 -22.85 -4.97 25.06
C GLU A 423 -21.36 -4.94 24.71
N LYS A 424 -20.62 -5.98 25.12
CA LYS A 424 -19.18 -6.10 24.86
C LYS A 424 -18.89 -7.03 23.69
N ASP A 425 -19.83 -7.91 23.39
CA ASP A 425 -19.78 -8.75 22.20
C ASP A 425 -20.31 -7.96 21.00
N MET A 426 -19.41 -7.35 20.24
CA MET A 426 -19.78 -6.53 19.08
C MET A 426 -20.49 -7.34 18.00
N ASP A 427 -20.31 -8.67 17.97
CA ASP A 427 -21.01 -9.54 17.01
C ASP A 427 -22.49 -9.71 17.35
N ALA A 428 -22.92 -9.33 18.57
CA ALA A 428 -24.32 -9.33 18.98
C ALA A 428 -25.08 -8.06 18.57
N LEU A 429 -24.38 -7.02 18.07
CA LEU A 429 -24.96 -5.76 17.66
C LEU A 429 -25.19 -5.70 16.15
N GLY A 430 -26.32 -5.11 15.75
CA GLY A 430 -26.70 -4.92 14.35
C GLY A 430 -26.51 -3.47 13.87
N PRO A 431 -26.78 -3.20 12.57
CA PRO A 431 -26.62 -1.86 12.00
C PRO A 431 -27.32 -0.74 12.78
N ASN A 432 -28.51 -1.00 13.33
CA ASN A 432 -29.33 0.01 14.01
C ASN A 432 -28.85 0.33 15.43
N ASP A 433 -27.84 -0.39 15.93
CA ASP A 433 -27.20 -0.13 17.22
C ASP A 433 -26.02 0.85 17.10
N PHE A 434 -25.69 1.33 15.90
CA PHE A 434 -24.54 2.22 15.66
C PHE A 434 -24.96 3.55 15.01
N ALA A 435 -24.03 4.50 14.91
CA ALA A 435 -24.22 5.73 14.14
C ALA A 435 -24.61 5.42 12.69
N GLN A 436 -25.58 6.17 12.16
CA GLN A 436 -26.15 5.97 10.82
C GLN A 436 -25.56 6.98 9.85
N VAL A 437 -24.54 6.57 9.08
CA VAL A 437 -23.80 7.45 8.17
C VAL A 437 -24.47 7.51 6.81
N PRO A 438 -24.99 8.67 6.39
CA PRO A 438 -25.55 8.85 5.05
C PRO A 438 -24.44 8.87 3.98
N PRO A 439 -24.62 8.23 2.81
CA PRO A 439 -23.65 8.33 1.73
C PRO A 439 -23.66 9.71 1.06
N LEU A 440 -22.48 10.12 0.61
CA LEU A 440 -22.24 11.17 -0.37
C LEU A 440 -22.72 10.68 -1.73
N THR A 441 -23.59 11.42 -2.39
CA THR A 441 -24.10 11.12 -3.74
C THR A 441 -23.97 12.37 -4.59
N ALA A 442 -24.20 12.31 -5.90
CA ALA A 442 -24.07 13.47 -6.79
C ALA A 442 -24.89 14.73 -6.37
N GLY A 443 -25.92 14.58 -5.53
CA GLY A 443 -26.70 15.69 -4.97
C GLY A 443 -26.21 16.20 -3.60
N ARG A 444 -25.18 15.56 -3.03
CA ARG A 444 -24.59 15.81 -1.71
C ARG A 444 -23.06 15.74 -1.85
N SER A 445 -22.50 16.84 -2.32
CA SER A 445 -21.08 17.05 -2.60
C SER A 445 -20.63 18.41 -2.11
#